data_AF-A0A815KJY6-F1
#
_entry.id   AF-A0A815KJY6-F1
#
_cell.length_a   1.000
_cell.length_b   1.000
_cell.length_c   1.000
_cell.angle_alpha   90.00
_cell.angle_beta   90.00
_cell.angle_gamma   90.00
#
_symmetry.space_group_name_H-M   'P 1'
#
loop_
_entity.id
_entity.type
_entity.pdbx_description
1 polymer ?
#
loop_
_entity_poly.entity_id
_entity_poly.type
_entity_poly.pdbx_seq_one_letter_code
_entity_poly.pdbx_strand_id
1 'polypeptide(L)'
;MKGFPLKFHTIWNKYFGESPINEIPPILGTLFVDTGIRSGTDVLKALALDARAVLIGRPILYGLVCGGQDGVRRVLDILKRELVYDMACCGLTSIDQINKDILYKH
;
A
#
# COMPACT_ATOMS: atom_id res chain seq x y z
N MET A 1 23.87 -13.36 -4.77
CA MET A 1 22.85 -12.48 -4.15
C MET A 1 21.85 -13.37 -3.44
N LYS A 2 21.78 -13.32 -2.11
CA LYS A 2 20.84 -14.14 -1.32
C LYS A 2 19.41 -13.70 -1.66
N GLY A 3 18.57 -14.64 -2.08
CA GLY A 3 17.20 -14.38 -2.54
C GLY A 3 16.39 -13.64 -1.48
N PHE A 4 15.76 -12.54 -1.89
CA PHE A 4 14.75 -11.83 -1.10
C PHE A 4 13.54 -12.76 -0.95
N PRO A 5 13.14 -13.18 0.25
CA PRO A 5 11.90 -13.92 0.41
C PRO A 5 10.72 -12.96 0.25
N LEU A 6 10.30 -12.71 -1.00
CA LEU A 6 8.96 -12.19 -1.28
C LEU A 6 7.94 -13.26 -0.87
N LYS A 7 7.48 -13.21 0.38
CA LYS A 7 6.29 -13.95 0.78
C LYS A 7 5.08 -13.10 0.46
N PHE A 8 4.49 -13.34 -0.70
CA PHE A 8 3.09 -13.00 -0.95
C PHE A 8 2.26 -13.78 0.09
N HIS A 9 1.79 -13.12 1.14
CA HIS A 9 0.85 -13.75 2.05
C HIS A 9 -0.47 -13.94 1.29
N THR A 10 -0.60 -15.19 0.82
CA THR A 10 -1.77 -15.88 0.26
C THR A 10 -2.12 -15.54 -1.19
N ILE A 11 -1.75 -16.47 -2.08
CA ILE A 11 -2.43 -16.77 -3.33
C ILE A 11 -3.93 -16.74 -3.02
N TRP A 12 -4.67 -15.73 -3.47
CA TRP A 12 -6.14 -15.74 -3.53
C TRP A 12 -6.81 -16.21 -2.22
N ASN A 13 -7.47 -15.35 -1.44
CA ASN A 13 -8.51 -15.85 -0.52
C ASN A 13 -9.78 -16.33 -1.26
N LYS A 14 -9.55 -17.03 -2.38
CA LYS A 14 -10.46 -17.86 -3.16
C LYS A 14 -11.58 -17.04 -3.80
N TYR A 15 -11.20 -16.30 -4.83
CA TYR A 15 -12.09 -15.57 -5.75
C TYR A 15 -12.89 -14.37 -5.19
N PHE A 16 -13.45 -14.33 -3.97
CA PHE A 16 -14.12 -13.13 -3.43
C PHE A 16 -14.23 -13.17 -1.90
N GLY A 17 -13.53 -12.27 -1.19
CA GLY A 17 -13.56 -12.07 0.27
C GLY A 17 -12.64 -10.91 0.67
N GLU A 18 -12.84 -10.29 1.85
CA GLU A 18 -12.34 -8.96 2.27
C GLU A 18 -10.85 -8.65 1.98
N SER A 19 -10.54 -7.35 1.86
CA SER A 19 -9.19 -6.86 1.58
C SER A 19 -8.23 -7.17 2.74
N PRO A 20 -7.09 -7.87 2.49
CA PRO A 20 -6.12 -8.19 3.53
C PRO A 20 -5.36 -6.96 4.09
N ILE A 21 -5.65 -5.74 3.60
CA ILE A 21 -5.13 -4.51 4.20
C ILE A 21 -5.68 -4.32 5.62
N ASN A 22 -6.72 -5.01 6.08
CA ASN A 22 -7.21 -4.80 7.45
C ASN A 22 -6.44 -5.62 8.50
N GLU A 23 -5.79 -6.73 8.09
CA GLU A 23 -5.15 -7.67 9.00
C GLU A 23 -3.87 -8.24 8.39
N ILE A 24 -2.73 -7.75 8.87
CA ILE A 24 -1.40 -8.23 8.46
C ILE A 24 -0.77 -9.02 9.62
N PRO A 25 -0.42 -10.32 9.42
CA PRO A 25 0.24 -11.11 10.45
C PRO A 25 1.72 -10.73 10.61
N PRO A 26 2.28 -10.82 11.83
CA PRO A 26 3.70 -10.58 12.05
C PRO A 26 4.54 -11.64 11.32
N ILE A 27 5.42 -11.20 10.42
CA ILE A 27 6.36 -12.08 9.69
C ILE A 27 7.81 -11.71 9.99
N LEU A 28 8.69 -12.72 10.01
CA LEU A 28 10.12 -12.58 10.32
C LEU A 28 10.95 -11.89 9.21
N GLY A 29 10.32 -11.17 8.28
CA GLY A 29 10.96 -10.64 7.08
C GLY A 29 10.26 -9.40 6.52
N THR A 30 10.84 -8.81 5.47
CA THR A 30 10.28 -7.63 4.82
C THR A 30 8.95 -7.95 4.15
N LEU A 31 7.89 -7.26 4.56
CA LEU A 31 6.56 -7.40 3.98
C LEU A 31 6.31 -6.38 2.87
N PHE A 32 5.82 -6.85 1.73
CA PHE A 32 5.26 -6.01 0.66
C PHE A 32 3.78 -6.36 0.47
N VAL A 33 2.93 -5.35 0.25
CA VAL A 33 1.47 -5.52 0.09
C VAL A 33 1.02 -5.01 -1.27
N ASP A 34 0.22 -5.78 -2.01
CA ASP A 34 -0.19 -5.43 -3.38
C ASP A 34 -1.68 -5.66 -3.67
N THR A 35 -2.55 -5.61 -2.67
CA THR A 35 -3.97 -5.81 -2.90
C THR A 35 -4.72 -4.48 -2.90
N GLY A 36 -5.51 -4.21 -3.94
CA GLY A 36 -6.52 -3.16 -3.86
C GLY A 36 -6.07 -1.70 -3.65
N ILE A 37 -4.78 -1.36 -3.60
CA ILE A 37 -4.30 0.01 -3.34
C ILE A 37 -4.79 0.98 -4.43
N ARG A 38 -5.66 1.93 -4.07
CA ARG A 38 -6.21 2.95 -4.99
C ARG A 38 -6.08 4.38 -4.49
N SER A 39 -5.81 4.57 -3.20
CA SER A 39 -5.73 5.87 -2.55
C SER A 39 -4.53 5.98 -1.61
N GLY A 40 -4.18 7.20 -1.22
CA GLY A 40 -3.24 7.48 -0.13
C GLY A 40 -3.58 6.76 1.18
N THR A 41 -4.87 6.70 1.56
CA THR A 41 -5.31 6.05 2.79
C THR A 41 -5.07 4.54 2.78
N ASP A 42 -5.16 3.89 1.62
CA ASP A 42 -4.84 2.46 1.50
C ASP A 42 -3.35 2.21 1.75
N VAL A 43 -2.49 3.11 1.23
CA VAL A 43 -1.04 3.08 1.48
C VAL A 43 -0.76 3.29 2.95
N LEU A 44 -1.38 4.32 3.55
CA LEU A 44 -1.20 4.67 4.96
C LEU A 44 -1.60 3.51 5.88
N LYS A 45 -2.74 2.87 5.64
CA LYS A 45 -3.21 1.69 6.41
C LYS A 45 -2.26 0.51 6.28
N ALA A 46 -1.79 0.21 5.06
CA ALA A 46 -0.85 -0.88 4.85
C ALA A 46 0.47 -0.63 5.61
N LEU A 47 1.00 0.59 5.56
CA LEU A 47 2.21 0.97 6.31
C LEU A 47 1.98 0.90 7.83
N ALA A 48 0.82 1.35 8.31
CA ALA A 48 0.44 1.26 9.73
C ALA A 48 0.35 -0.19 10.23
N LEU A 49 0.10 -1.14 9.34
CA LEU A 49 0.07 -2.58 9.63
C LEU A 49 1.40 -3.27 9.35
N ASP A 50 2.51 -2.54 9.42
CA ASP A 50 3.88 -3.03 9.28
C ASP A 50 4.29 -3.46 7.86
N ALA A 51 3.57 -3.03 6.81
CA ALA A 51 4.08 -3.17 5.45
C ALA A 51 5.33 -2.29 5.24
N ARG A 52 6.39 -2.84 4.63
CA ARG A 52 7.59 -2.06 4.27
C ARG A 52 7.32 -1.14 3.08
N ALA A 53 6.56 -1.62 2.12
CA ALA A 53 6.11 -0.87 0.96
C ALA A 53 4.87 -1.53 0.35
N VAL A 54 4.18 -0.76 -0.50
CA VAL A 54 3.04 -1.25 -1.28
C VAL A 54 3.39 -1.34 -2.75
N LEU A 55 2.78 -2.28 -3.47
CA LEU A 55 2.90 -2.40 -4.92
C LEU A 55 1.58 -1.98 -5.58
N ILE A 56 1.70 -1.27 -6.71
CA ILE A 56 0.56 -0.72 -7.44
C ILE A 56 0.34 -1.51 -8.72
N GLY A 57 -0.79 -2.20 -8.83
CA GLY A 57 -1.15 -3.01 -10.00
C GLY A 57 -1.95 -2.23 -11.04
N ARG A 58 -3.27 -2.46 -11.07
CA ARG A 58 -4.20 -1.90 -12.08
C ARG A 58 -4.07 -0.39 -12.35
N PRO A 59 -3.89 0.50 -11.35
CA PRO A 59 -3.74 1.93 -11.61
C PRO A 59 -2.57 2.26 -12.55
N ILE A 60 -1.46 1.52 -12.47
CA ILE A 60 -0.33 1.71 -13.38
C ILE A 60 -0.73 1.39 -14.82
N LEU A 61 -1.48 0.30 -15.04
CA LEU A 61 -1.98 -0.07 -16.37
C LEU A 61 -2.95 0.98 -16.93
N TYR A 62 -3.82 1.55 -16.09
CA TYR A 62 -4.74 2.61 -16.51
C TYR A 62 -3.99 3.89 -16.88
N GLY A 63 -2.99 4.29 -16.09
CA GLY A 63 -2.11 5.41 -16.44
C GLY A 63 -1.41 5.17 -17.78
N LEU A 64 -0.88 3.95 -17.98
CA LEU A 64 -0.21 3.57 -19.21
C LEU A 64 -1.11 3.67 -20.45
N VAL A 65 -2.35 3.16 -20.37
CA VAL A 65 -3.30 3.21 -21.49
C VAL A 65 -3.76 4.64 -21.78
N CYS A 66 -4.01 5.45 -20.75
CA CYS A 66 -4.56 6.80 -20.92
C CYS A 66 -3.54 7.84 -21.35
N GLY A 67 -2.25 7.66 -21.01
CA GLY A 67 -1.24 8.69 -21.25
C GLY A 67 0.18 8.18 -21.36
N GLY A 68 0.37 6.89 -21.65
CA GLY A 68 1.69 6.28 -21.75
C GLY A 68 2.49 6.46 -20.46
N GLN A 69 3.78 6.76 -20.61
CA GLN A 69 4.69 7.00 -19.49
C GLN A 69 4.22 8.15 -18.57
N ASP A 70 3.72 9.25 -19.15
CA ASP A 70 3.27 10.40 -18.36
C ASP A 70 2.00 10.10 -17.57
N GLY A 71 1.12 9.25 -18.11
CA GLY A 71 -0.03 8.75 -17.37
C GLY A 71 0.38 7.88 -16.18
N VAL A 72 1.38 7.01 -16.33
CA VAL A 72 1.96 6.24 -15.20
C VAL A 72 2.56 7.17 -14.15
N ARG A 73 3.36 8.17 -14.57
CA ARG A 73 3.94 9.16 -13.65
C ARG A 73 2.85 9.91 -12.89
N ARG A 74 1.78 10.33 -13.57
CA ARG A 74 0.65 11.03 -12.96
C ARG A 74 -0.05 10.18 -11.90
N VAL A 75 -0.24 8.88 -12.14
CA VAL A 75 -0.83 7.96 -11.15
C VAL A 75 0.04 7.89 -9.89
N LEU A 76 1.36 7.75 -10.04
CA LEU A 76 2.29 7.72 -8.92
C LEU A 76 2.31 9.06 -8.15
N ASP A 77 2.28 10.18 -8.86
CA ASP A 77 2.25 11.52 -8.24
C ASP A 77 0.95 11.76 -7.46
N ILE A 78 -0.19 11.30 -7.97
CA ILE A 78 -1.48 11.38 -7.27
C ILE A 78 -1.40 10.59 -5.97
N LEU A 79 -1.03 9.31 -6.03
CA LEU A 79 -0.93 8.46 -4.83
C LEU A 79 0.05 9.02 -3.80
N LYS A 80 1.18 9.58 -4.25
CA LYS A 80 2.14 10.23 -3.35
C LYS A 80 1.56 11.46 -2.66
N ARG A 81 0.83 12.32 -3.40
CA ARG A 81 0.20 13.52 -2.84
C ARG A 81 -0.90 13.17 -1.84
N GLU A 82 -1.72 12.18 -2.16
CA GLU A 82 -2.75 11.67 -1.26
C GLU A 82 -2.13 11.11 0.02
N LEU A 83 -1.08 10.28 -0.07
CA LEU A 83 -0.38 9.78 1.12
C LEU A 83 0.13 10.93 2.01
N VAL A 84 0.76 11.95 1.43
CA VAL A 84 1.24 13.12 2.21
C VAL A 84 0.07 13.87 2.85
N TYR A 85 -1.04 14.03 2.13
CA TYR A 85 -2.25 14.67 2.64
C TYR A 85 -2.85 13.88 3.81
N ASP A 86 -3.00 12.56 3.66
CA ASP A 86 -3.58 11.69 4.68
C ASP A 86 -2.69 11.60 5.93
N MET A 87 -1.36 11.55 5.74
CA MET A 87 -0.39 11.66 6.85
C MET A 87 -0.56 12.97 7.61
N ALA A 88 -0.72 14.09 6.90
CA ALA A 88 -0.92 15.39 7.52
C ALA A 88 -2.25 15.44 8.31
N CYS A 89 -3.33 14.84 7.79
CA CYS A 89 -4.59 14.70 8.51
C CYS A 89 -4.46 13.86 9.79
N CYS A 90 -3.56 12.89 9.82
CA CYS A 90 -3.23 12.09 11.00
C CYS A 90 -2.16 12.74 11.92
N GLY A 91 -1.70 13.96 11.61
CA GLY A 91 -0.66 14.65 12.40
C GLY A 91 0.75 14.07 12.23
N LEU A 92 0.99 13.29 11.17
CA LEU A 92 2.27 12.63 10.90
C LEU A 92 3.12 13.49 9.95
N THR A 93 4.40 13.61 10.27
CA THR A 93 5.37 14.42 9.51
C THR A 93 6.41 13.56 8.79
N SER A 94 6.52 12.28 9.14
CA SER A 94 7.46 11.34 8.54
C SER A 94 6.87 9.93 8.48
N ILE A 95 7.31 9.13 7.52
CA ILE A 95 6.87 7.73 7.35
C ILE A 95 7.17 6.90 8.60
N ASP A 96 8.28 7.16 9.30
CA ASP A 96 8.68 6.42 10.51
C ASP A 96 7.73 6.64 11.71
N GLN A 97 6.81 7.61 11.63
CA GLN A 97 5.78 7.84 12.65
C GLN A 97 4.50 7.02 12.39
N ILE A 98 4.37 6.39 11.22
CA ILE A 98 3.21 5.58 10.87
C ILE A 98 3.26 4.27 11.68
N ASN A 99 2.24 4.03 12.49
CA ASN A 99 2.10 2.82 13.31
C ASN A 99 0.60 2.49 13.51
N LYS A 100 0.29 1.42 14.26
CA LYS A 100 -1.10 0.95 14.46
C LYS A 100 -2.00 1.92 15.24
N ASP A 101 -1.46 2.92 15.92
CA ASP A 101 -2.23 3.85 16.76
C ASP A 101 -3.11 4.80 15.94
N ILE A 102 -2.80 4.98 14.64
CA ILE A 102 -3.65 5.78 13.73
C ILE A 102 -4.85 4.99 13.19
N LEU A 103 -4.95 3.70 13.51
CA LEU A 103 -6.04 2.83 13.05
C LEU A 103 -7.11 2.72 14.15
N TYR A 104 -8.36 2.97 13.76
CA TYR A 104 -9.48 2.67 14.62
C TYR A 104 -9.79 1.17 14.56
N LYS A 105 -9.93 0.55 15.73
CA LYS A 105 -10.33 -0.87 15.87
C LYS A 105 -11.81 -0.92 16.26
N HIS A 106 -12.62 -1.52 15.39
CA HIS A 106 -14.01 -1.87 15.70
C HIS A 106 -14.09 -3.17 16.50
#